data_AF-A0A7Y3TV55-F1
#
_entry.id   AF-A0A7Y3TV55-F1
#
_cell.length_a   1.000
_cell.length_b   1.000
_cell.length_c   1.000
_cell.angle_alpha   90.00
_cell.angle_beta   90.00
_cell.angle_gamma   90.00
#
_symmetry.space_group_name_H-M   'P 1'
#
loop_
_entity.id
_entity.type
_entity.pdbx_description
1 polymer ?
#
loop_
_entity_poly.entity_id
_entity_poly.type
_entity_poly.pdbx_seq_one_letter_code
_entity_poly.pdbx_strand_id
1 'polypeptide(L)'
;MRDLTLIIDALILFIKENWHLIFCFLCFTLAATIAIGALVIGDFQVKREKQRISDYLRRSSSTNIVISMVWFDMDKTTRTYNVKYTNSRGKHCQTSCKIRTGIFSSGEIYWTNHP
;
A
#
# COMPACT_ATOMS: atom_id res chain seq x y z
N MET A 1 -21.38 -39.50 -27.86
CA MET A 1 -22.28 -38.34 -27.69
C MET A 1 -23.16 -38.44 -26.44
N ARG A 2 -23.80 -39.58 -26.12
CA ARG A 2 -24.65 -39.74 -24.91
C ARG A 2 -23.91 -39.58 -23.57
N ASP A 3 -22.66 -40.01 -23.45
CA ASP A 3 -21.90 -39.90 -22.20
C ASP A 3 -21.54 -38.45 -21.85
N LEU A 4 -21.33 -37.59 -22.84
CA LEU A 4 -21.03 -36.17 -22.64
C LEU A 4 -22.22 -35.42 -22.05
N THR A 5 -23.43 -35.70 -22.56
CA THR A 5 -24.68 -35.12 -22.05
C THR A 5 -24.95 -35.50 -20.60
N LEU A 6 -24.72 -36.77 -20.22
CA LEU A 6 -24.90 -37.21 -18.82
C LEU A 6 -23.94 -36.53 -17.84
N ILE A 7 -22.69 -36.30 -18.26
CA ILE A 7 -21.69 -35.59 -17.44
C ILE A 7 -22.09 -34.11 -17.27
N ILE A 8 -22.59 -33.47 -18.33
CA ILE A 8 -23.04 -32.08 -18.30
C ILE A 8 -24.27 -31.93 -17.40
N ASP A 9 -25.26 -32.82 -17.51
CA ASP A 9 -26.47 -32.75 -16.69
C ASP A 9 -26.17 -32.98 -15.19
N ALA A 10 -25.27 -33.91 -14.88
CA ALA A 10 -24.79 -34.13 -13.52
C ALA A 10 -24.06 -32.90 -12.95
N LEU A 11 -23.23 -32.24 -13.77
CA LEU A 11 -22.54 -30.99 -13.40
C LEU A 11 -23.54 -29.85 -13.14
N ILE A 12 -24.56 -29.69 -13.98
CA ILE A 12 -25.58 -28.64 -13.82
C ILE A 12 -26.37 -28.85 -12.54
N LEU A 13 -26.78 -30.10 -12.24
CA LEU A 13 -27.45 -30.44 -10.98
C LEU A 13 -26.56 -30.14 -9.77
N PHE A 14 -25.29 -30.52 -9.83
CA PHE A 14 -24.33 -30.26 -8.76
C PHE A 14 -24.13 -28.76 -8.51
N ILE A 15 -24.01 -27.95 -9.58
CA ILE A 15 -23.88 -26.49 -9.49
C ILE A 15 -25.16 -25.87 -8.92
N LYS A 16 -26.34 -26.35 -9.33
CA LYS A 16 -27.62 -25.84 -8.87
C LYS A 16 -27.84 -26.13 -7.37
N GLU A 17 -27.52 -27.34 -6.94
CA GLU A 17 -27.66 -27.77 -5.54
C GLU A 17 -26.70 -27.00 -4.60
N ASN A 18 -25.49 -26.73 -5.08
CA ASN A 18 -24.43 -26.09 -4.29
C ASN A 18 -24.21 -24.61 -4.64
N TRP A 19 -25.13 -23.98 -5.37
CA TRP A 19 -24.94 -22.62 -5.91
C TRP A 19 -24.60 -21.61 -4.83
N HIS A 20 -25.24 -21.70 -3.66
CA HIS A 20 -24.98 -20.83 -2.51
C HIS A 20 -23.56 -20.98 -1.96
N LEU A 21 -23.03 -22.21 -1.90
CA LEU A 21 -21.67 -22.48 -1.42
C LEU A 21 -20.62 -21.96 -2.41
N ILE A 22 -20.86 -22.19 -3.71
CA ILE A 22 -20.00 -21.68 -4.79
C ILE A 22 -19.99 -20.14 -4.75
N PHE A 23 -21.15 -19.52 -4.59
CA PHE A 23 -21.27 -18.07 -4.49
C PHE A 23 -20.53 -17.52 -3.28
N CYS A 24 -20.70 -18.11 -2.08
CA CYS A 24 -19.96 -17.72 -0.89
C CYS A 24 -18.45 -17.83 -1.06
N PHE A 25 -17.98 -18.92 -1.69
CA PHE A 25 -16.56 -19.11 -1.98
C PHE A 25 -16.01 -18.06 -2.94
N LEU A 26 -16.76 -17.73 -3.99
CA LEU A 26 -16.40 -16.65 -4.93
C LEU A 26 -16.35 -15.28 -4.25
N CYS A 27 -17.33 -14.95 -3.40
CA CYS A 27 -17.31 -13.70 -2.65
C CYS A 27 -16.11 -13.61 -1.69
N PHE A 28 -15.80 -14.72 -1.00
CA PHE A 28 -14.68 -14.76 -0.06
C PHE A 28 -13.34 -14.61 -0.77
N THR A 29 -13.13 -15.35 -1.87
CA THR A 29 -11.91 -15.25 -2.68
C THR A 29 -11.74 -13.84 -3.24
N LEU A 30 -12.80 -13.23 -3.78
CA LEU A 30 -12.77 -11.86 -4.27
C LEU A 30 -12.40 -10.85 -3.15
N ALA A 31 -13.03 -10.96 -1.98
CA ALA A 31 -12.74 -10.09 -0.84
C ALA A 31 -11.27 -10.23 -0.38
N ALA A 32 -10.76 -11.47 -0.31
CA ALA A 32 -9.36 -11.73 0.02
C ALA A 32 -8.41 -11.12 -1.02
N THR A 33 -8.70 -11.28 -2.32
CA THR A 33 -7.89 -10.68 -3.39
C THR A 33 -7.87 -9.15 -3.31
N ILE A 34 -9.01 -8.52 -3.05
CA ILE A 34 -9.09 -7.05 -2.88
C ILE A 34 -8.27 -6.60 -1.67
N ALA A 35 -8.39 -7.30 -0.53
CA ALA A 35 -7.64 -6.96 0.68
C ALA A 35 -6.13 -7.10 0.48
N ILE A 36 -5.67 -8.19 -0.14
CA ILE A 36 -4.26 -8.39 -0.48
C ILE A 36 -3.78 -7.32 -1.45
N GLY A 37 -4.56 -7.03 -2.49
CA GLY A 37 -4.24 -5.97 -3.45
C GLY A 37 -4.06 -4.61 -2.78
N ALA A 38 -4.97 -4.23 -1.87
CA ALA A 38 -4.88 -2.99 -1.11
C ALA A 38 -3.61 -2.92 -0.24
N LEU A 39 -3.24 -4.02 0.42
CA LEU A 39 -2.01 -4.11 1.23
C LEU A 39 -0.75 -3.93 0.38
N VAL A 40 -0.67 -4.64 -0.76
CA VAL A 40 0.49 -4.56 -1.66
C VAL A 40 0.64 -3.16 -2.25
N ILE A 41 -0.47 -2.55 -2.69
CA ILE A 41 -0.46 -1.16 -3.21
C ILE A 41 -0.02 -0.20 -2.10
N GLY A 42 -0.52 -0.38 -0.88
CA GLY A 42 -0.12 0.42 0.28
C GLY A 42 1.37 0.35 0.56
N ASP A 43 1.95 -0.85 0.64
CA ASP A 43 3.38 -1.04 0.88
C ASP A 43 4.25 -0.44 -0.24
N PHE A 44 3.83 -0.62 -1.49
CA PHE A 44 4.53 -0.05 -2.64
C PHE A 44 4.54 1.49 -2.58
N GLN A 45 3.40 2.11 -2.25
CA GLN A 45 3.33 3.56 -2.07
C GLN A 45 4.24 4.05 -0.94
N VAL A 46 4.24 3.37 0.21
CA VAL A 46 5.10 3.74 1.35
C VAL A 46 6.58 3.65 0.97
N LYS A 47 7.00 2.59 0.27
CA LYS A 47 8.38 2.46 -0.24
C LYS A 47 8.74 3.60 -1.19
N ARG A 48 7.86 3.91 -2.13
CA ARG A 48 8.06 5.01 -3.09
C ARG A 48 8.16 6.37 -2.40
N GLU A 49 7.33 6.62 -1.39
CA GLU A 49 7.35 7.84 -0.59
C GLU A 49 8.67 7.98 0.21
N LYS A 50 9.10 6.91 0.88
CA LYS A 50 10.41 6.87 1.57
C LYS A 50 11.57 7.15 0.62
N GLN A 51 11.53 6.58 -0.59
CA GLN A 51 12.57 6.83 -1.60
C GLN A 51 12.63 8.31 -1.99
N ARG A 52 11.49 8.96 -2.24
CA ARG A 52 11.43 10.40 -2.57
C ARG A 52 12.00 11.28 -1.45
N ILE A 53 11.66 10.97 -0.20
CA ILE A 53 12.20 11.69 0.97
C ILE A 53 13.72 11.53 1.04
N SER A 54 14.22 10.30 0.84
CA SER A 54 15.66 10.01 0.83
C SER A 54 16.37 10.78 -0.30
N ASP A 55 15.82 10.76 -1.51
CA ASP A 55 16.42 11.45 -2.66
C ASP A 55 16.46 12.97 -2.45
N TYR A 56 15.40 13.55 -1.86
CA TYR A 56 15.38 14.97 -1.48
C TYR A 56 16.51 15.32 -0.51
N LEU A 57 16.69 14.53 0.54
CA LEU A 57 17.74 14.75 1.54
C LEU A 57 19.15 14.52 0.97
N ARG A 58 19.34 13.51 0.11
CA ARG A 58 20.62 13.26 -0.56
C ARG A 58 21.05 14.41 -1.45
N ARG A 59 20.12 15.09 -2.13
CA ARG A 59 20.42 16.31 -2.92
C ARG A 59 20.96 17.45 -2.06
N SER A 60 20.61 17.48 -0.77
CA SER A 60 21.10 18.46 0.21
C SER A 60 22.34 17.96 0.97
N SER A 61 23.06 16.97 0.41
CA SER A 61 24.24 16.33 1.00
C SER A 61 24.00 15.71 2.39
N SER A 62 22.75 15.35 2.70
CA SER A 62 22.43 14.65 3.94
C SER A 62 22.74 13.16 3.83
N THR A 63 23.26 12.58 4.91
CA THR A 63 23.66 11.17 5.02
C THR A 63 22.99 10.50 6.22
N ASN A 64 23.19 9.20 6.41
CA ASN A 64 22.59 8.43 7.52
C ASN A 64 21.07 8.61 7.67
N ILE A 65 20.36 8.58 6.54
CA ILE A 65 18.92 8.87 6.47
C ILE A 65 18.13 7.66 6.95
N VAL A 66 17.35 7.83 8.02
CA VAL A 66 16.43 6.85 8.57
C VAL A 66 15.02 7.43 8.53
N ILE A 67 14.11 6.74 7.83
CA ILE A 67 12.73 7.19 7.62
C ILE A 67 11.74 6.18 8.21
N SER A 68 10.88 6.66 9.08
CA SER A 68 9.86 5.87 9.77
C SER A 68 8.48 6.46 9.54
N MET A 69 7.51 5.62 9.17
CA MET A 69 6.13 6.04 8.97
C MET A 69 5.40 6.07 10.31
N VAL A 70 4.59 7.10 10.54
CA VAL A 70 3.70 7.19 11.69
C VAL A 70 2.36 6.56 11.30
N TRP A 71 2.04 5.42 11.91
CA TRP A 71 0.83 4.64 11.60
C TRP A 71 -0.46 5.25 12.19
N PHE A 72 -0.35 6.00 13.28
CA PHE A 72 -1.48 6.58 14.01
C PHE A 72 -1.63 8.09 13.81
N ASP A 73 -1.37 8.60 12.59
CA ASP A 73 -1.79 9.96 12.27
C ASP A 73 -3.30 9.93 11.97
N MET A 74 -4.09 10.78 12.65
CA MET A 74 -5.56 10.80 12.51
C MET A 74 -6.02 11.38 11.17
N ASP A 75 -5.10 11.90 10.36
CA ASP A 75 -5.37 12.44 9.03
C ASP A 75 -5.40 11.32 7.98
N LYS A 76 -6.57 11.09 7.39
CA LYS A 76 -6.77 10.08 6.33
C LYS A 76 -6.16 10.50 4.99
N THR A 77 -5.87 11.78 4.83
CA THR A 77 -5.44 12.39 3.56
C THR A 77 -3.95 12.65 3.47
N THR A 78 -3.22 12.45 4.57
CA THR A 78 -1.76 12.59 4.61
C THR A 78 -1.13 11.42 5.35
N ARG A 79 0.08 11.04 4.94
CA ARG A 79 0.95 10.13 5.68
C ARG A 79 2.08 10.94 6.28
N THR A 80 2.27 10.78 7.58
CA THR A 80 3.36 11.42 8.31
C THR A 80 4.55 10.50 8.43
N TYR A 81 5.73 11.07 8.21
CA TYR A 81 7.02 10.41 8.30
C TYR A 81 7.92 11.16 9.28
N ASN A 82 8.55 10.41 10.17
CA ASN A 82 9.65 10.89 10.99
C ASN A 82 10.97 10.56 10.32
N VAL A 83 11.82 11.56 10.15
CA VAL A 83 13.06 11.47 9.40
C VAL A 83 14.23 11.89 10.29
N LYS A 84 15.20 11.00 10.43
CA LYS A 84 16.48 11.27 11.11
C LYS A 84 17.58 11.24 10.06
N TYR A 85 18.48 12.21 10.08
CA TYR A 85 19.57 12.31 9.11
C TYR A 85 20.75 13.07 9.70
N THR A 86 21.91 12.94 9.07
CA THR A 86 23.09 13.77 9.33
C THR A 86 23.19 14.81 8.23
N ASN A 87 23.22 16.09 8.58
CA ASN A 87 23.33 17.17 7.60
C ASN A 87 24.76 17.31 7.06
N SER A 88 24.98 18.20 6.08
CA SER A 88 26.29 18.45 5.47
C SER A 88 27.37 18.95 6.45
N ARG A 89 26.96 19.45 7.63
CA ARG A 89 27.87 19.88 8.71
C ARG A 89 28.21 18.75 9.69
N GLY A 90 27.76 17.52 9.42
CA GLY A 90 27.97 16.38 10.31
C GLY A 90 27.05 16.37 11.55
N LYS A 91 26.06 17.27 11.64
CA LYS A 91 25.13 17.31 12.77
C LYS A 91 23.97 16.35 12.55
N HIS A 92 23.62 15.60 13.59
CA HIS A 92 22.40 14.80 13.61
C HIS A 92 21.16 15.70 13.75
N CYS A 93 20.24 15.55 12.81
CA CYS A 93 19.01 16.30 12.70
C CYS A 93 17.82 15.32 12.70
N GLN A 94 16.70 15.79 13.24
CA GLN A 94 15.44 15.08 13.21
C GLN A 94 14.36 16.08 12.78
N THR A 95 13.55 15.66 11.80
CA THR A 95 12.41 16.43 11.32
C THR A 95 11.26 15.47 11.02
N SER A 96 10.09 16.02 10.70
CA SER A 96 8.97 15.26 10.18
C SER A 96 8.46 15.86 8.88
N CYS A 97 7.88 15.02 8.04
CA CYS A 97 7.20 15.47 6.83
C CYS A 97 5.88 14.75 6.64
N LYS A 98 4.97 15.41 5.95
CA LYS A 98 3.68 14.89 5.54
C LYS A 98 3.65 14.78 4.03
N ILE A 99 3.14 13.67 3.52
CA ILE A 99 2.91 13.46 2.10
C ILE A 99 1.43 13.21 1.91
N ARG A 100 0.79 13.96 1.00
CA ARG A 100 -0.62 13.77 0.68
C ARG A 100 -0.82 12.40 0.02
N THR A 101 -1.74 11.61 0.57
CA THR A 101 -2.10 10.30 0.02
C THR A 101 -3.07 10.46 -1.15
N GLY A 102 -2.70 9.90 -2.30
CA GLY A 102 -3.56 9.82 -3.47
C GLY A 102 -3.29 8.52 -4.21
N ILE A 103 -4.34 7.84 -4.67
CA ILE A 103 -4.22 6.57 -5.39
C ILE A 103 -3.41 6.75 -6.69
N PHE A 104 -3.46 7.94 -7.29
CA PHE A 104 -2.83 8.25 -8.58
C PHE A 104 -1.92 9.48 -8.59
N SER A 105 -1.81 10.23 -7.49
CA SER A 105 -0.98 11.44 -7.43
C SER A 105 0.08 11.31 -6.35
N SER A 106 1.34 11.48 -6.72
CA SER A 106 2.42 11.64 -5.76
C SER A 106 2.32 13.05 -5.18
N GLY A 107 1.71 13.19 -4.00
CA GLY A 107 1.58 14.48 -3.32
C GLY A 107 2.94 15.17 -3.10
N GLU A 108 2.91 16.47 -2.90
CA GLU A 108 4.09 17.24 -2.47
C GLU A 108 4.52 16.81 -1.05
N ILE A 109 5.79 17.01 -0.74
CA ILE A 109 6.37 16.74 0.58
C ILE A 109 6.29 18.03 1.39
N TYR A 110 5.48 18.02 2.45
CA TYR A 110 5.33 19.13 3.37
C TYR A 110 6.20 18.88 4.59
N TRP A 111 7.25 19.66 4.79
CA TRP A 111 8.14 19.54 5.95
C TRP A 111 7.61 20.36 7.13
N THR A 112 7.66 19.81 8.34
CA THR A 112 7.31 20.57 9.56
C THR A 112 8.40 21.59 9.91
N ASN A 113 9.66 21.20 9.70
CA ASN A 113 10.82 22.08 9.76
C ASN A 113 11.67 21.81 8.52
N HIS A 114 12.09 22.88 7.83
CA HIS A 114 12.94 22.76 6.65
C HIS A 114 14.25 22.03 7.00
N PRO A 115 14.54 20.91 6.33
CA PRO A 115 15.72 20.10 6.61
C PRO A 115 17.02 20.65 6.01
#